data_AF-A0A7J3I478-F1
#
_entry.id   AF-A0A7J3I478-F1
#
_cell.length_a   1.000
_cell.length_b   1.000
_cell.length_c   1.000
_cell.angle_alpha   90.00
_cell.angle_beta   90.00
_cell.angle_gamma   90.00
#
_symmetry.space_group_name_H-M   'P 1'
#
loop_
_entity.id
_entity.type
_entity.pdbx_description
1 polymer ?
#
loop_
_entity_poly.entity_id
_entity_poly.type
_entity_poly.pdbx_seq_one_letter_code
_entity_poly.pdbx_strand_id
1 'polypeptide(L)' 'MSGSQPLTILQKAINNLILVKLKDGRTIQGRLSNIDAYMNLCL' A
#
# COMPACT_ATOMS: atom_id res chain seq x y z
N MET A 1 12.87 -10.14 17.39
CA MET A 1 11.78 -10.40 16.42
C MET A 1 11.39 -9.07 15.78
N SER A 2 12.04 -8.67 14.68
CA SER A 2 11.81 -7.37 14.06
C SER A 2 10.65 -7.47 13.07
N GLY A 3 9.45 -7.10 13.51
CA GLY A 3 8.30 -6.95 12.61
C GLY A 3 8.67 -6.04 11.43
N SER A 4 8.38 -6.48 10.22
CA SER A 4 8.65 -5.72 8.99
C SER A 4 8.06 -4.31 9.13
N GLN A 5 8.88 -3.27 8.97
CA GLN A 5 8.39 -1.90 9.00
C GLN A 5 7.30 -1.73 7.93
N PRO A 6 6.17 -1.04 8.22
CA PRO A 6 5.04 -0.92 7.30
C PRO A 6 5.43 -0.47 5.88
N LEU A 7 6.36 0.49 5.77
CA LEU A 7 6.90 0.95 4.50
C LEU A 7 7.61 -0.17 3.73
N THR A 8 8.36 -1.04 4.39
CA THR A 8 9.01 -2.20 3.74
C THR A 8 7.99 -3.17 3.16
N ILE A 9 6.84 -3.36 3.81
CA ILE A 9 5.76 -4.21 3.29
C ILE A 9 5.18 -3.59 2.02
N LEU A 10 4.88 -2.28 2.06
CA LEU A 10 4.35 -1.56 0.91
C LEU A 10 5.35 -1.53 -0.27
N GLN A 11 6.64 -1.35 0.01
CA GLN A 11 7.69 -1.34 -1.00
C GLN A 11 7.76 -2.68 -1.75
N LYS A 12 7.59 -3.80 -1.02
CA LYS A 12 7.53 -5.15 -1.61
C LYS A 12 6.25 -5.40 -2.41
N ALA A 13 5.20 -4.60 -2.21
CA ALA A 13 3.93 -4.71 -2.90
C ALA A 13 3.85 -3.88 -4.19
N ILE A 14 4.88 -3.10 -4.53
CA ILE A 14 4.97 -2.39 -5.82
C ILE A 14 4.82 -3.40 -6.97
N ASN A 15 4.06 -3.00 -7.99
CA ASN A 15 3.60 -3.80 -9.12
C ASN A 15 2.65 -4.95 -8.77
N ASN A 16 2.16 -5.09 -7.54
CA ASN A 16 1.11 -6.05 -7.23
C ASN A 16 -0.28 -5.42 -7.31
N LEU A 17 -1.28 -6.24 -7.58
CA LEU A 17 -2.68 -5.86 -7.43
C LEU A 17 -3.02 -5.82 -5.94
N ILE A 18 -3.47 -4.68 -5.43
CA ILE A 18 -3.82 -4.51 -4.02
C ILE A 18 -5.24 -4.01 -3.84
N LEU A 19 -5.79 -4.23 -2.65
CA LEU A 19 -7.08 -3.70 -2.20
C LEU A 19 -6.83 -2.70 -1.08
N VAL A 20 -7.30 -1.46 -1.26
CA VAL A 20 -7.22 -0.40 -0.25
C VAL A 20 -8.61 -0.10 0.27
N LYS A 21 -8.79 -0.15 1.59
CA LYS A 21 -10.03 0.26 2.26
C LYS A 21 -9.83 1.64 2.89
N LEU A 22 -10.64 2.61 2.47
CA LEU A 22 -10.62 3.97 3.00
C LEU A 22 -11.40 4.06 4.32
N LYS A 23 -11.17 5.14 5.06
CA LYS A 23 -11.81 5.38 6.37
C LYS A 23 -13.33 5.44 6.30
N ASP A 24 -13.87 5.86 5.17
CA ASP A 24 -15.31 5.93 4.90
C ASP A 24 -15.91 4.57 4.46
N GLY A 25 -15.10 3.51 4.44
CA GLY A 25 -15.53 2.17 4.08
C GLY A 25 -15.46 1.85 2.59
N ARG A 26 -15.21 2.83 1.72
CA ARG A 26 -15.00 2.58 0.29
C ARG A 26 -13.75 1.72 0.08
N THR A 27 -13.78 0.92 -1.00
CA THR A 27 -12.64 0.12 -1.43
C THR A 27 -12.15 0.55 -2.80
N ILE A 28 -10.84 0.54 -3.01
CA ILE A 28 -10.19 0.79 -4.28
C ILE A 28 -9.28 -0.40 -4.57
N GLN A 29 -9.39 -0.97 -5.77
CA GLN A 29 -8.53 -2.04 -6.24
C GLN A 29 -7.74 -1.55 -7.45
N GLY A 30 -6.42 -1.74 -7.43
CA GLY A 30 -5.52 -1.21 -8.45
C GLY A 30 -4.12 -1.77 -8.31
N ARG A 31 -3.25 -1.48 -9.29
CA ARG A 31 -1.86 -1.95 -9.26
C ARG A 31 -1.02 -0.89 -8.57
N LEU A 32 -0.42 -1.23 -7.43
CA LEU A 32 0.41 -0.28 -6.71
C LEU A 32 1.64 0.10 -7.55
N SER A 33 1.69 1.33 -8.04
CA SER A 33 2.75 1.85 -8.91
C SER A 33 3.83 2.57 -8.12
N ASN A 34 3.47 3.28 -7.04
CA ASN A 34 4.43 4.01 -6.20
C ASN A 34 3.92 4.23 -4.77
N ILE A 35 4.86 4.48 -3.85
CA ILE A 35 4.60 4.91 -2.47
C ILE A 35 5.58 6.01 -2.03
N ASP A 36 5.22 6.76 -1.00
CA ASP A 36 6.13 7.70 -0.33
C ASP A 36 6.31 7.38 1.17
N ALA A 37 7.15 8.18 1.86
CA ALA A 37 7.43 8.02 3.29
C ALA A 37 6.20 8.26 4.18
N TYR A 38 5.15 8.88 3.67
CA TYR A 38 3.87 9.10 4.37
C TYR A 38 2.85 7.99 4.10
N MET A 39 3.24 6.94 3.35
CA MET A 39 2.37 5.85 2.90
C MET A 39 1.22 6.31 2.00
N ASN A 40 1.42 7.40 1.25
CA ASN A 40 0.54 7.69 0.13
C ASN A 40 0.74 6.61 -0.94
N LEU A 41 -0.36 6.18 -1.56
CA LEU A 41 -0.38 5.06 -2.52
C LEU A 41 -0.80 5.60 -3.90
N CYS A 42 -0.02 5.28 -4.92
CA CYS A 42 -0.40 5.50 -6.31
C CYS A 42 -0.83 4.15 -6.91
N LEU A 43 -2.11 4.01 -7.28
CA LEU A 43 -2.75 2.76 -7.70
C LEU A 43 -3.09 2.73 -9.20
#